data_AF-A5UTW9-F1
#
_entry.id   AF-A5UTW9-F1
#
_cell.length_a   1.000
_cell.length_b   1.000
_cell.length_c   1.000
_cell.angle_alpha   90.00
_cell.angle_beta   90.00
_cell.angle_gamma   90.00
#
_symmetry.space_group_name_H-M   'P 1'
#
loop_
_entity.id
_entity.type
_entity.pdbx_description
1 polymer ?
#
loop_
_entity_poly.entity_id
_entity_poly.type
_entity_poly.pdbx_seq_one_letter_code
_entity_poly.pdbx_strand_id
1 'polypeptide(L)'
;MRYVQPVLRFYQVQVSRAEEILAWMEAVADNGVTFWTSSGDRCLPREEWLTAIQAWMQEVWRTIKWRVSFSIRFDDLPGVSLYFSVDQFNDDENLFRIGTLLDFEFKDERHLVEPTIQRLSVLGRTLYPLTRPWLGCLDEAFSDSILSRDVRKLRLTHIGWVNFFGPAYVEKYGRDFLLGLPGHKTELLPDGGVFHQLSPAFVARSEQEAKALRRQVIAYCADHGRKVTCQAPYVIPGLTPQPQPREPGTDAEVRAYLQQALATTLVLTDGTRVKPVFIPWEELTSGQRQMALEAIKQAAIAEIKRPGRQRIRFEFNAIPDELDLMLADLAGRDNPDFEWVDVAMGGGL
;
A
#
# COMPACT_ATOMS: atom_id res chain seq x y z
N MET A 1 4.89 9.08 -2.98
CA MET A 1 3.90 8.06 -3.37
C MET A 1 2.73 8.83 -3.96
N ARG A 2 2.41 8.63 -5.24
CA ARG A 2 1.40 9.42 -5.98
C ARG A 2 -0.01 8.83 -5.91
N TYR A 3 -0.08 7.54 -5.62
CA TYR A 3 -1.31 6.79 -5.48
C TYR A 3 -1.01 5.54 -4.64
N VAL A 4 -2.07 4.88 -4.20
CA VAL A 4 -2.03 3.51 -3.67
C VAL A 4 -3.12 2.73 -4.37
N GLN A 5 -2.85 1.48 -4.72
CA GLN A 5 -3.84 0.61 -5.33
C GLN A 5 -4.15 -0.57 -4.40
N PRO A 6 -5.11 -0.44 -3.45
CA PRO A 6 -5.53 -1.55 -2.60
C PRO A 6 -6.27 -2.59 -3.44
N VAL A 7 -5.78 -3.83 -3.46
CA VAL A 7 -6.38 -4.90 -4.25
C VAL A 7 -6.41 -6.20 -3.47
N LEU A 8 -7.62 -6.76 -3.33
CA LEU A 8 -7.84 -8.15 -2.99
C LEU A 8 -7.66 -9.00 -4.25
N ARG A 9 -6.79 -10.01 -4.20
CA ARG A 9 -6.55 -10.97 -5.27
C ARG A 9 -6.70 -12.38 -4.76
N PHE A 10 -7.47 -13.19 -5.46
CA PHE A 10 -7.57 -14.63 -5.25
C PHE A 10 -7.12 -15.36 -6.50
N TYR A 11 -6.08 -16.15 -6.36
CA TYR A 11 -5.42 -16.88 -7.43
C TYR A 11 -5.90 -18.33 -7.45
N GLN A 12 -6.01 -18.88 -8.66
CA GLN A 12 -6.48 -20.25 -8.91
C GLN A 12 -7.88 -20.51 -8.37
N VAL A 13 -8.75 -19.50 -8.49
CA VAL A 13 -10.18 -19.69 -8.23
C VAL A 13 -10.76 -20.62 -9.32
N GLN A 14 -11.56 -21.59 -8.92
CA GLN A 14 -12.19 -22.52 -9.85
C GLN A 14 -13.58 -22.00 -10.18
N VAL A 15 -13.82 -21.69 -11.46
CA VAL A 15 -15.13 -21.28 -11.98
C VAL A 15 -15.43 -22.08 -13.22
N SER A 16 -16.58 -22.73 -13.20
CA SER A 16 -17.10 -23.54 -14.30
C SER A 16 -18.45 -23.03 -14.79
N ARG A 17 -19.18 -22.26 -13.97
CA ARG A 17 -20.56 -21.85 -14.23
C ARG A 17 -20.81 -20.41 -13.79
N ALA A 18 -21.70 -19.72 -14.50
CA ALA A 18 -22.08 -18.34 -14.20
C ALA A 18 -22.70 -18.19 -12.80
N GLU A 19 -23.41 -19.22 -12.32
CA GLU A 19 -24.04 -19.27 -11.00
C GLU A 19 -23.02 -19.20 -9.86
N GLU A 20 -21.78 -19.62 -10.09
CA GLU A 20 -20.71 -19.51 -9.09
C GLU A 20 -20.29 -18.04 -8.91
N ILE A 21 -20.16 -17.30 -10.02
CA ILE A 21 -19.90 -15.85 -9.99
C ILE A 21 -21.09 -15.10 -9.40
N LEU A 22 -22.32 -15.52 -9.72
CA LEU A 22 -23.54 -14.93 -9.15
C LEU A 22 -23.54 -15.03 -7.62
N ALA A 23 -23.22 -16.21 -7.07
CA ALA A 23 -23.12 -16.40 -5.62
C ALA A 23 -22.04 -15.49 -4.99
N TRP A 24 -20.94 -15.22 -5.70
CA TRP A 24 -19.92 -14.27 -5.23
C TRP A 24 -20.43 -12.84 -5.24
N MET A 25 -21.17 -12.44 -6.27
CA MET A 25 -21.80 -11.12 -6.35
C MET A 25 -22.85 -10.92 -5.25
N GLU A 26 -23.67 -11.93 -4.98
CA GLU A 26 -24.62 -11.92 -3.86
C GLU A 26 -23.92 -11.72 -2.52
N ALA A 27 -22.88 -12.50 -2.25
CA ALA A 27 -22.11 -12.39 -1.01
C ALA A 27 -21.43 -11.02 -0.85
N VAL A 28 -20.96 -10.42 -1.96
CA VAL A 28 -20.41 -9.06 -1.96
C VAL A 28 -21.50 -8.03 -1.70
N ALA A 29 -22.67 -8.16 -2.33
CA ALA A 29 -23.76 -7.21 -2.17
C ALA A 29 -24.38 -7.23 -0.77
N ASP A 30 -24.45 -8.41 -0.14
CA ASP A 30 -24.90 -8.55 1.25
C ASP A 30 -23.95 -7.88 2.26
N ASN A 31 -22.77 -7.44 1.81
CA ASN A 31 -21.83 -6.61 2.56
C ASN A 31 -21.98 -5.11 2.27
N GLY A 32 -23.13 -4.65 1.74
CA GLY A 32 -23.39 -3.23 1.47
C GLY A 32 -22.64 -2.73 0.25
N VAL A 33 -22.68 -3.51 -0.84
CA VAL A 33 -22.04 -3.19 -2.11
C VAL A 33 -23.06 -3.19 -3.23
N THR A 34 -23.03 -2.14 -4.05
CA THR A 34 -23.84 -2.06 -5.27
C THR A 34 -23.01 -2.36 -6.51
N PHE A 35 -23.59 -3.13 -7.44
CA PHE A 35 -22.97 -3.46 -8.72
C PHE A 35 -23.45 -2.51 -9.81
N TRP A 36 -22.52 -2.16 -10.69
CA TRP A 36 -22.72 -1.26 -11.82
C TRP A 36 -22.16 -1.91 -13.09
N THR A 37 -22.58 -1.40 -14.23
CA THR A 37 -21.96 -1.72 -15.53
C THR A 37 -20.44 -1.50 -15.48
N SER A 38 -19.68 -2.16 -16.37
CA SER A 38 -18.22 -1.98 -16.43
C SER A 38 -17.79 -0.54 -16.71
N SER A 39 -18.62 0.26 -17.40
CA SER A 39 -18.41 1.70 -17.61
C SER A 39 -18.74 2.54 -16.37
N GLY A 40 -19.41 1.97 -15.35
CA GLY A 40 -19.82 2.65 -14.13
C GLY A 40 -20.98 3.65 -14.32
N ASP A 41 -21.63 3.64 -15.49
CA ASP A 41 -22.67 4.60 -15.87
C ASP A 41 -24.07 4.23 -15.36
N ARG A 42 -24.32 2.93 -15.10
CA ARG A 42 -25.64 2.42 -14.72
C ARG A 42 -25.54 1.38 -13.60
N CYS A 43 -26.37 1.55 -12.57
CA CYS A 43 -26.53 0.55 -11.51
C CYS A 43 -27.18 -0.70 -12.12
N LEU A 44 -26.62 -1.87 -11.82
CA LEU A 44 -27.06 -3.15 -12.35
C LEU A 44 -27.96 -3.85 -11.32
N PRO A 45 -29.27 -3.96 -11.56
CA PRO A 45 -30.18 -4.58 -10.59
C PRO A 45 -29.98 -6.10 -10.53
N ARG A 46 -30.34 -6.72 -9.39
CA ARG A 46 -30.00 -8.12 -9.08
C ARG A 46 -30.51 -9.11 -10.14
N GLU A 47 -31.70 -8.86 -10.67
CA GLU A 47 -32.34 -9.66 -11.72
C GLU A 47 -31.58 -9.67 -13.05
N GLU A 48 -30.71 -8.69 -13.31
CA GLU A 48 -29.89 -8.60 -14.52
C GLU A 48 -28.53 -9.31 -14.38
N TRP A 49 -28.10 -9.67 -13.17
CA TRP A 49 -26.73 -10.13 -12.91
C TRP A 49 -26.37 -11.40 -13.67
N LEU A 50 -27.21 -12.43 -13.60
CA LEU A 50 -26.93 -13.71 -14.27
C LEU A 50 -26.78 -13.54 -15.79
N THR A 51 -27.69 -12.79 -16.41
CA THR A 51 -27.65 -12.47 -17.83
C THR A 51 -26.37 -11.71 -18.19
N ALA A 52 -25.97 -10.73 -17.38
CA ALA A 52 -24.75 -9.96 -17.61
C ALA A 52 -23.48 -10.83 -17.47
N ILE A 53 -23.41 -11.71 -16.46
CA ILE A 53 -22.31 -12.67 -16.29
C ILE A 53 -22.21 -13.60 -17.51
N GLN A 54 -23.34 -14.18 -17.93
CA GLN A 54 -23.39 -15.10 -19.07
C GLN A 54 -22.94 -14.42 -20.37
N ALA A 55 -23.34 -13.16 -20.59
CA ALA A 55 -22.87 -12.37 -21.73
C ALA A 55 -21.34 -12.22 -21.72
N TRP A 56 -20.75 -11.84 -20.59
CA TRP A 56 -19.29 -11.75 -20.44
C TRP A 56 -18.57 -13.09 -20.66
N MET A 57 -19.12 -14.20 -20.17
CA MET A 57 -18.52 -15.53 -20.34
C MET A 57 -18.55 -16.01 -21.80
N GLN A 58 -19.44 -15.47 -22.64
CA GLN A 58 -19.49 -15.77 -24.07
C GLN A 58 -18.50 -14.91 -24.88
N GLU A 59 -18.03 -13.79 -24.35
CA GLU A 59 -17.03 -12.95 -24.99
C GLU A 59 -15.62 -13.53 -24.85
N VAL A 60 -15.08 -14.04 -25.96
CA VAL A 60 -13.69 -14.53 -26.01
C VAL A 60 -12.72 -13.38 -26.22
N TRP A 61 -11.78 -13.20 -25.30
CA TRP A 61 -10.73 -12.19 -25.40
C TRP A 61 -9.43 -12.83 -25.90
N ARG A 62 -8.67 -12.14 -26.77
CA ARG A 62 -7.53 -12.72 -27.52
C ARG A 62 -6.51 -13.55 -26.72
N THR A 63 -6.35 -13.27 -25.42
CA THR A 63 -5.41 -13.95 -24.51
C THR A 63 -6.08 -14.56 -23.26
N ILE A 64 -7.40 -14.47 -23.13
CA ILE A 64 -8.18 -14.87 -21.95
C ILE A 64 -9.43 -15.62 -22.45
N LYS A 65 -9.74 -16.82 -21.94
CA LYS A 65 -10.94 -17.57 -22.34
C LYS A 65 -12.19 -16.68 -22.19
N TRP A 66 -12.31 -16.00 -21.05
CA TRP A 66 -13.32 -14.98 -20.79
C TRP A 66 -12.94 -14.13 -19.57
N ARG A 67 -13.52 -12.93 -19.47
CA ARG A 67 -13.41 -12.02 -18.33
C ARG A 67 -14.79 -11.51 -17.97
N VAL A 68 -15.18 -11.67 -16.71
CA VAL A 68 -16.38 -11.01 -16.16
C VAL A 68 -15.92 -9.79 -15.37
N SER A 69 -16.43 -8.61 -15.71
CA SER A 69 -16.01 -7.36 -15.08
C SER A 69 -17.20 -6.46 -14.78
N PHE A 70 -17.19 -5.87 -13.59
CA PHE A 70 -18.17 -4.89 -13.13
C PHE A 70 -17.48 -3.76 -12.37
N SER A 71 -18.11 -2.60 -12.33
CA SER A 71 -17.80 -1.59 -11.32
C SER A 71 -18.63 -1.89 -10.07
N ILE A 72 -18.07 -1.62 -8.90
CA ILE A 72 -18.78 -1.74 -7.62
C ILE A 72 -18.56 -0.51 -6.76
N ARG A 73 -19.48 -0.23 -5.85
CA ARG A 73 -19.39 0.86 -4.88
C ARG A 73 -19.83 0.37 -3.50
N PHE A 74 -19.12 0.80 -2.47
CA PHE A 74 -19.52 0.58 -1.09
C PHE A 74 -20.57 1.61 -0.70
N ASP A 75 -21.66 1.16 -0.06
CA ASP A 75 -22.71 2.05 0.42
C ASP A 75 -22.19 3.04 1.49
N ASP A 76 -21.21 2.58 2.28
CA ASP A 76 -20.56 3.35 3.35
C ASP A 76 -19.34 4.16 2.87
N LEU A 77 -18.90 3.99 1.62
CA LEU A 77 -17.80 4.77 1.00
C LEU A 77 -18.19 5.23 -0.42
N PRO A 78 -19.21 6.10 -0.57
CA PRO A 78 -19.80 6.47 -1.86
C PRO A 78 -18.83 7.21 -2.82
N GLY A 79 -17.67 7.66 -2.31
CA GLY A 79 -16.62 8.31 -3.10
C GLY A 79 -15.61 7.36 -3.74
N VAL A 80 -15.70 6.05 -3.48
CA VAL A 80 -14.76 5.05 -4.00
C VAL A 80 -15.48 4.14 -4.99
N SER A 81 -15.01 4.15 -6.23
CA SER A 81 -15.42 3.17 -7.24
C SER A 81 -14.35 2.09 -7.35
N LEU A 82 -14.74 0.84 -7.18
CA LEU A 82 -13.84 -0.30 -7.30
C LEU A 82 -14.19 -1.08 -8.57
N TYR A 83 -13.22 -1.84 -9.06
CA TYR A 83 -13.48 -2.89 -10.04
C TYR A 83 -13.70 -4.22 -9.32
N PHE A 84 -14.60 -5.03 -9.87
CA PHE A 84 -14.78 -6.45 -9.56
C PHE A 84 -14.49 -7.22 -10.84
N SER A 85 -13.57 -8.18 -10.79
CA SER A 85 -13.21 -8.98 -11.97
C SER A 85 -12.96 -10.45 -11.66
N VAL A 86 -13.40 -11.30 -12.57
CA VAL A 86 -13.08 -12.73 -12.64
C VAL A 86 -12.47 -12.99 -14.02
N ASP A 87 -11.21 -13.38 -14.03
CA ASP A 87 -10.48 -13.69 -15.26
C ASP A 87 -10.21 -15.19 -15.34
N GLN A 88 -10.64 -15.81 -16.44
CA GLN A 88 -10.29 -17.19 -16.78
C GLN A 88 -9.30 -17.18 -17.96
N PHE A 89 -8.02 -17.32 -17.67
CA PHE A 89 -6.98 -17.34 -18.70
C PHE A 89 -6.88 -18.73 -19.37
N ASN A 90 -6.71 -19.76 -18.55
CA ASN A 90 -6.66 -21.17 -18.93
C ASN A 90 -7.13 -22.00 -17.73
N ASP A 91 -6.92 -23.31 -17.71
CA ASP A 91 -7.40 -24.14 -16.59
C ASP A 91 -6.58 -23.95 -15.30
N ASP A 92 -5.44 -23.24 -15.38
CA ASP A 92 -4.43 -23.15 -14.33
C ASP A 92 -3.94 -21.72 -14.02
N GLU A 93 -4.63 -20.67 -14.46
CA GLU A 93 -4.21 -19.26 -14.25
C GLU A 93 -5.36 -18.32 -13.91
N ASN A 94 -6.42 -18.83 -13.28
CA ASN A 94 -7.60 -18.05 -12.96
C ASN A 94 -7.33 -17.03 -11.86
N LEU A 95 -7.98 -15.87 -11.97
CA LEU A 95 -7.73 -14.76 -11.09
C LEU A 95 -9.03 -14.01 -10.78
N PHE A 96 -9.35 -13.90 -9.50
CA PHE A 96 -10.38 -13.01 -9.01
C PHE A 96 -9.74 -11.76 -8.39
N ARG A 97 -10.33 -10.58 -8.63
CA ARG A 97 -9.86 -9.32 -8.04
C ARG A 97 -10.99 -8.38 -7.68
N ILE A 98 -10.83 -7.72 -6.54
CA ILE A 98 -11.53 -6.47 -6.21
C ILE A 98 -10.49 -5.43 -5.81
N GLY A 99 -10.58 -4.22 -6.36
CA GLY A 99 -9.71 -3.13 -5.92
C GLY A 99 -10.03 -1.80 -6.55
N THR A 100 -9.21 -0.81 -6.22
CA THR A 100 -9.31 0.55 -6.77
C THR A 100 -7.93 1.18 -6.84
N LEU A 101 -7.81 2.27 -7.61
CA LEU A 101 -6.69 3.18 -7.55
C LEU A 101 -7.13 4.39 -6.73
N LEU A 102 -6.46 4.65 -5.61
CA LEU A 102 -6.63 5.86 -4.83
C LEU A 102 -5.54 6.84 -5.21
N ASP A 103 -5.93 7.94 -5.83
CA ASP A 103 -5.02 8.98 -6.31
C ASP A 103 -4.68 9.93 -5.15
N PHE A 104 -3.45 10.45 -5.09
CA PHE A 104 -3.01 11.47 -4.13
C PHE A 104 -2.51 12.74 -4.81
N GLU A 105 -2.30 12.70 -6.13
CA GLU A 105 -1.73 13.79 -6.93
C GLU A 105 -2.82 14.72 -7.47
N PHE A 106 -3.91 14.15 -8.00
CA PHE A 106 -5.01 14.90 -8.62
C PHE A 106 -6.22 15.06 -7.70
N LYS A 107 -6.36 14.16 -6.72
CA LYS A 107 -7.39 14.18 -5.69
C LYS A 107 -6.72 13.67 -4.42
N ASP A 108 -6.91 14.30 -3.26
CA ASP A 108 -6.30 13.77 -2.03
C ASP A 108 -7.16 12.65 -1.43
N GLU A 109 -6.97 11.42 -1.90
CA GLU A 109 -7.72 10.25 -1.44
C GLU A 109 -7.00 9.44 -0.37
N ARG A 110 -5.96 10.01 0.25
CA ARG A 110 -5.19 9.34 1.29
C ARG A 110 -6.08 8.83 2.42
N HIS A 111 -7.01 9.66 2.88
CA HIS A 111 -7.95 9.31 3.95
C HIS A 111 -8.85 8.09 3.62
N LEU A 112 -8.96 7.70 2.36
CA LEU A 112 -9.76 6.55 1.91
C LEU A 112 -8.98 5.23 1.92
N VAL A 113 -7.66 5.23 2.08
CA VAL A 113 -6.83 4.01 2.00
C VAL A 113 -7.21 3.00 3.06
N GLU A 114 -7.17 3.40 4.34
CA GLU A 114 -7.44 2.49 5.46
C GLU A 114 -8.90 2.00 5.45
N PRO A 115 -9.93 2.86 5.30
CA PRO A 115 -11.31 2.38 5.19
C PRO A 115 -11.51 1.40 4.03
N THR A 116 -10.98 1.71 2.85
CA THR A 116 -11.16 0.85 1.66
C THR A 116 -10.53 -0.52 1.88
N ILE A 117 -9.31 -0.58 2.39
CA ILE A 117 -8.61 -1.86 2.53
C ILE A 117 -9.19 -2.71 3.67
N GLN A 118 -9.68 -2.09 4.74
CA GLN A 118 -10.40 -2.81 5.78
C GLN A 118 -11.70 -3.42 5.25
N ARG A 119 -12.45 -2.70 4.40
CA ARG A 119 -13.63 -3.25 3.72
C ARG A 119 -13.28 -4.39 2.76
N LEU A 120 -12.17 -4.27 2.02
CA LEU A 120 -11.66 -5.37 1.19
C LEU A 120 -11.27 -6.60 2.02
N SER A 121 -10.73 -6.43 3.23
CA SER A 121 -10.39 -7.54 4.13
C SER A 121 -11.65 -8.30 4.57
N VAL A 122 -12.71 -7.56 4.92
CA VAL A 122 -14.04 -8.15 5.22
C VAL A 122 -14.57 -8.94 4.04
N LEU A 123 -14.56 -8.35 2.83
CA LEU A 123 -14.98 -9.05 1.61
C LEU A 123 -14.13 -10.28 1.34
N GLY A 124 -12.80 -10.22 1.54
CA GLY A 124 -11.91 -11.36 1.36
C GLY A 124 -12.30 -12.54 2.24
N ARG A 125 -12.63 -12.29 3.51
CA ARG A 125 -13.09 -13.35 4.42
C ARG A 125 -14.44 -13.94 3.99
N THR A 126 -15.37 -13.11 3.54
CA THR A 126 -16.67 -13.54 3.02
C THR A 126 -16.51 -14.39 1.75
N LEU A 127 -15.62 -13.98 0.85
CA LEU A 127 -15.44 -14.61 -0.45
C LEU A 127 -14.56 -15.87 -0.39
N TYR A 128 -13.65 -15.98 0.57
CA TYR A 128 -12.75 -17.12 0.70
C TYR A 128 -13.47 -18.50 0.60
N PRO A 129 -14.52 -18.80 1.40
CA PRO A 129 -15.18 -20.11 1.34
C PRO A 129 -15.88 -20.41 0.00
N LEU A 130 -16.27 -19.35 -0.74
CA LEU A 130 -16.96 -19.45 -2.02
C LEU A 130 -15.99 -19.61 -3.19
N THR A 131 -14.86 -18.91 -3.13
CA THR A 131 -13.86 -18.82 -4.21
C THR A 131 -12.79 -19.90 -4.09
N ARG A 132 -12.56 -20.43 -2.88
CA ARG A 132 -11.59 -21.50 -2.54
C ARG A 132 -10.24 -21.33 -3.26
N PRO A 133 -9.58 -20.17 -3.11
CA PRO A 133 -8.36 -19.90 -3.84
C PRO A 133 -7.22 -20.80 -3.35
N TRP A 134 -6.23 -21.06 -4.20
CA TRP A 134 -4.97 -21.66 -3.73
C TRP A 134 -4.19 -20.65 -2.89
N LEU A 135 -4.18 -19.39 -3.34
CA LEU A 135 -3.58 -18.28 -2.61
C LEU A 135 -4.46 -17.04 -2.77
N GLY A 136 -4.71 -16.36 -1.67
CA GLY A 136 -5.27 -15.02 -1.66
C GLY A 136 -4.32 -14.02 -1.02
N CYS A 137 -4.32 -12.79 -1.51
CA CYS A 137 -3.64 -11.68 -0.86
C CYS A 137 -4.47 -10.39 -0.96
N LEU A 138 -4.33 -9.54 0.04
CA LEU A 138 -4.78 -8.15 0.00
C LEU A 138 -3.57 -7.28 0.25
N ASP A 139 -3.20 -6.50 -0.77
CA ASP A 139 -2.00 -5.68 -0.74
C ASP A 139 -2.03 -4.54 -1.77
N GLU A 140 -0.95 -3.78 -1.85
CA GLU A 140 -0.69 -2.79 -2.89
C GLU A 140 -0.40 -3.46 -4.25
N ALA A 141 -1.02 -2.95 -5.32
CA ALA A 141 -1.07 -3.64 -6.59
C ALA A 141 0.25 -3.72 -7.36
N PHE A 142 1.17 -2.77 -7.18
CA PHE A 142 2.45 -2.69 -7.89
C PHE A 142 3.55 -3.55 -7.27
N SER A 143 3.20 -4.35 -6.27
CA SER A 143 4.01 -5.52 -5.94
C SER A 143 3.84 -6.56 -7.07
N ASP A 144 4.68 -6.51 -8.11
CA ASP A 144 4.90 -7.63 -9.07
C ASP A 144 5.44 -8.91 -8.38
N SER A 145 5.22 -9.03 -7.08
CA SER A 145 5.80 -10.02 -6.18
C SER A 145 5.03 -11.34 -6.19
N ILE A 146 3.79 -11.38 -6.71
CA ILE A 146 2.98 -12.60 -6.85
C ILE A 146 2.46 -12.73 -8.28
N LEU A 147 3.07 -13.66 -9.03
CA LEU A 147 2.68 -13.98 -10.40
C LEU A 147 1.84 -15.27 -10.42
N SER A 148 0.84 -15.37 -11.29
CA SER A 148 0.00 -16.58 -11.41
C SER A 148 0.81 -17.86 -11.61
N ARG A 149 1.92 -17.77 -12.37
CA ARG A 149 2.87 -18.87 -12.58
C ARG A 149 3.57 -19.36 -11.31
N ASP A 150 3.79 -18.47 -10.34
CA ASP A 150 4.41 -18.82 -9.07
C ASP A 150 3.37 -19.48 -8.17
N VAL A 151 2.13 -19.00 -8.17
CA VAL A 151 1.02 -19.64 -7.46
C VAL A 151 0.73 -21.04 -8.00
N ARG A 152 0.77 -21.25 -9.31
CA ARG A 152 0.62 -22.58 -9.92
C ARG A 152 1.69 -23.57 -9.45
N LYS A 153 2.90 -23.08 -9.18
CA LYS A 153 4.00 -23.86 -8.59
C LYS A 153 3.97 -23.89 -7.06
N LEU A 154 2.90 -23.36 -6.46
CA LEU A 154 2.71 -23.16 -5.04
C LEU A 154 3.90 -22.44 -4.40
N ARG A 155 4.54 -21.50 -5.09
CA ARG A 155 5.70 -20.76 -4.59
C ARG A 155 5.21 -19.62 -3.70
N LEU A 156 5.80 -19.54 -2.51
CA LEU A 156 5.59 -18.43 -1.60
C LEU A 156 6.70 -17.42 -1.85
N THR A 157 6.41 -16.39 -2.64
CA THR A 157 7.36 -15.35 -3.04
C THR A 157 7.14 -14.04 -2.26
N HIS A 158 5.95 -13.85 -1.70
CA HIS A 158 5.54 -12.62 -1.04
C HIS A 158 4.60 -12.92 0.12
N ILE A 159 4.68 -12.11 1.17
CA ILE A 159 3.70 -12.02 2.26
C ILE A 159 3.10 -10.62 2.22
N GLY A 160 1.82 -10.54 1.82
CA GLY A 160 1.10 -9.28 1.77
C GLY A 160 0.54 -8.85 3.13
N TRP A 161 -0.22 -7.76 3.17
CA TRP A 161 -0.85 -7.30 4.42
C TRP A 161 -1.83 -8.33 5.00
N VAL A 162 -2.69 -8.89 4.15
CA VAL A 162 -3.49 -10.07 4.47
C VAL A 162 -3.20 -11.16 3.45
N ASN A 163 -3.12 -12.41 3.91
CA ASN A 163 -2.91 -13.59 3.08
C ASN A 163 -3.95 -14.66 3.46
N PHE A 164 -4.43 -15.36 2.43
CA PHE A 164 -5.28 -16.53 2.56
C PHE A 164 -4.54 -17.70 1.91
N PHE A 165 -3.95 -18.57 2.72
CA PHE A 165 -3.28 -19.77 2.24
C PHE A 165 -4.30 -20.89 2.13
N GLY A 166 -4.67 -21.25 0.90
CA GLY A 166 -5.59 -22.37 0.68
C GLY A 166 -4.97 -23.71 1.07
N PRO A 167 -5.76 -24.80 1.10
CA PRO A 167 -5.30 -26.12 1.53
C PRO A 167 -4.03 -26.61 0.82
N ALA A 168 -3.88 -26.32 -0.48
CA ALA A 168 -2.69 -26.70 -1.25
C ALA A 168 -1.39 -26.04 -0.74
N TYR A 169 -1.46 -24.80 -0.25
CA TYR A 169 -0.31 -24.13 0.38
C TYR A 169 -0.04 -24.72 1.77
N VAL A 170 -1.10 -25.03 2.53
CA VAL A 170 -0.96 -25.64 3.86
C VAL A 170 -0.33 -27.04 3.78
N GLU A 171 -0.73 -27.85 2.82
CA GLU A 171 -0.13 -29.16 2.56
C GLU A 171 1.35 -29.04 2.19
N LYS A 172 1.70 -28.10 1.32
CA LYS A 172 3.09 -27.92 0.86
C LYS A 172 4.03 -27.36 1.93
N TYR A 173 3.58 -26.35 2.68
CA TYR A 173 4.44 -25.60 3.60
C TYR A 173 4.33 -26.08 5.06
N GLY A 174 3.28 -26.82 5.39
CA GLY A 174 2.98 -27.25 6.74
C GLY A 174 2.15 -26.21 7.49
N ARG A 175 1.17 -26.73 8.23
CA ARG A 175 0.27 -25.93 9.07
C ARG A 175 1.03 -25.09 10.10
N ASP A 176 2.00 -25.69 10.81
CA ASP A 176 2.71 -25.03 11.89
C ASP A 176 3.55 -23.85 11.40
N PHE A 177 4.14 -23.97 10.21
CA PHE A 177 4.87 -22.87 9.57
C PHE A 177 3.95 -21.69 9.24
N LEU A 178 2.79 -21.95 8.63
CA LEU A 178 1.88 -20.87 8.24
C LEU A 178 1.18 -20.25 9.45
N LEU A 179 0.83 -21.04 10.47
CA LEU A 179 0.28 -20.54 11.72
C LEU A 179 1.31 -19.78 12.56
N GLY A 180 2.60 -20.12 12.43
CA GLY A 180 3.72 -19.47 13.11
C GLY A 180 4.19 -18.17 12.46
N LEU A 181 3.61 -17.75 11.32
CA LEU A 181 3.97 -16.49 10.66
C LEU A 181 3.80 -15.30 11.62
N PRO A 182 4.85 -14.46 11.81
CA PRO A 182 4.75 -13.26 12.64
C PRO A 182 3.72 -12.30 12.09
N GLY A 183 2.79 -11.84 12.93
CA GLY A 183 1.78 -10.86 12.54
C GLY A 183 0.75 -10.61 13.64
N HIS A 184 -0.25 -9.80 13.30
CA HIS A 184 -1.32 -9.41 14.21
C HIS A 184 -2.32 -10.54 14.48
N LYS A 185 -2.72 -11.26 13.44
CA LYS A 185 -3.72 -12.32 13.55
C LYS A 185 -3.43 -13.44 12.56
N THR A 186 -3.34 -14.67 13.06
CA THR A 186 -3.22 -15.87 12.23
C THR A 186 -4.18 -16.92 12.75
N GLU A 187 -4.99 -17.52 11.88
CA GLU A 187 -5.99 -18.52 12.28
C GLU A 187 -6.21 -19.58 11.20
N LEU A 188 -6.63 -20.77 11.63
CA LEU A 188 -7.03 -21.85 10.74
C LEU A 188 -8.43 -21.56 10.18
N LEU A 189 -8.61 -21.77 8.88
CA LEU A 189 -9.88 -21.65 8.19
C LEU A 189 -10.63 -23.01 8.17
N PRO A 190 -11.96 -23.02 8.00
CA PRO A 190 -12.76 -24.25 8.12
C PRO A 190 -12.38 -25.37 7.13
N ASP A 191 -11.82 -25.01 5.98
CA ASP A 191 -11.37 -25.96 4.94
C ASP A 191 -9.93 -26.45 5.16
N GLY A 192 -9.31 -26.08 6.28
CA GLY A 192 -7.91 -26.39 6.57
C GLY A 192 -6.91 -25.38 6.00
N GLY A 193 -7.37 -24.32 5.33
CA GLY A 193 -6.54 -23.19 4.95
C GLY A 193 -6.07 -22.36 6.16
N VAL A 194 -5.25 -21.34 5.91
CA VAL A 194 -4.76 -20.41 6.94
C VAL A 194 -5.00 -18.97 6.52
N PHE A 195 -5.63 -18.18 7.39
CA PHE A 195 -5.69 -16.73 7.28
C PHE A 195 -4.55 -16.11 8.07
N HIS A 196 -3.86 -15.14 7.49
CA HIS A 196 -2.81 -14.38 8.14
C HIS A 196 -2.99 -12.88 7.84
N GLN A 197 -2.98 -12.07 8.89
CA GLN A 197 -2.97 -10.61 8.83
C GLN A 197 -1.73 -10.09 9.55
N LEU A 198 -0.92 -9.32 8.82
CA LEU A 198 0.39 -8.86 9.29
C LEU A 198 0.30 -7.84 10.42
N SER A 199 -0.61 -6.87 10.30
CA SER A 199 -0.78 -5.75 11.24
C SER A 199 -2.26 -5.37 11.33
N PRO A 200 -2.72 -4.77 12.44
CA PRO A 200 -4.13 -4.36 12.59
C PRO A 200 -4.55 -3.32 11.54
N ALA A 201 -3.63 -2.44 11.15
CA ALA A 201 -3.82 -1.43 10.12
C ALA A 201 -2.91 -1.68 8.93
N PHE A 202 -3.35 -1.29 7.74
CA PHE A 202 -2.52 -1.32 6.53
C PHE A 202 -1.48 -0.21 6.55
N VAL A 203 -1.87 0.98 7.04
CA VAL A 203 -0.96 2.11 7.23
C VAL A 203 -0.26 2.00 8.58
N ALA A 204 1.07 1.91 8.54
CA ALA A 204 1.91 1.91 9.73
C ALA A 204 1.94 3.29 10.39
N ARG A 205 2.16 3.32 11.72
CA ARG A 205 2.31 4.57 12.48
C ARG A 205 3.69 5.19 12.31
N SER A 206 4.69 4.39 11.93
CA SER A 206 6.06 4.86 11.66
C SER A 206 6.79 3.92 10.72
N GLU A 207 7.83 4.44 10.06
CA GLU A 207 8.74 3.63 9.22
C GLU A 207 9.55 2.64 10.05
N GLN A 208 9.85 2.96 11.31
CA GLN A 208 10.55 2.05 12.21
C GLN A 208 9.71 0.80 12.52
N GLU A 209 8.45 0.99 12.88
CA GLU A 209 7.49 -0.11 13.13
C GLU A 209 7.29 -0.95 11.87
N ALA A 210 7.07 -0.31 10.72
CA ALA A 210 6.90 -1.01 9.44
C ALA A 210 8.14 -1.86 9.09
N LYS A 211 9.35 -1.29 9.20
CA LYS A 211 10.61 -2.02 8.95
C LYS A 211 10.82 -3.17 9.93
N ALA A 212 10.46 -3.01 11.20
CA ALA A 212 10.58 -4.06 12.20
C ALA A 212 9.71 -5.27 11.84
N LEU A 213 8.41 -5.06 11.54
CA LEU A 213 7.51 -6.14 11.12
C LEU A 213 7.97 -6.82 9.83
N ARG A 214 8.30 -6.04 8.78
CA ARG A 214 8.80 -6.57 7.50
C ARG A 214 10.01 -7.48 7.72
N ARG A 215 10.98 -7.04 8.54
CA ARG A 215 12.18 -7.83 8.86
C ARG A 215 11.85 -9.10 9.63
N GLN A 216 10.94 -9.03 10.59
CA GLN A 216 10.55 -10.19 11.39
C GLN A 216 9.95 -11.31 10.53
N VAL A 217 9.04 -10.96 9.60
CA VAL A 217 8.44 -11.93 8.66
C VAL A 217 9.48 -12.49 7.70
N ILE A 218 10.32 -11.63 7.12
CA ILE A 218 11.36 -12.06 6.18
C ILE A 218 12.35 -13.00 6.88
N ALA A 219 12.77 -12.68 8.11
CA ALA A 219 13.66 -13.52 8.90
C ALA A 219 13.02 -14.87 9.24
N TYR A 220 11.77 -14.87 9.73
CA TYR A 220 11.04 -16.10 10.02
C TYR A 220 10.96 -17.03 8.80
N CYS A 221 10.60 -16.48 7.63
CA CYS A 221 10.57 -17.25 6.39
C CYS A 221 11.96 -17.77 6.02
N ALA A 222 13.01 -16.96 6.18
CA ALA A 222 14.39 -17.36 5.88
C ALA A 222 14.89 -18.49 6.80
N ASP A 223 14.56 -18.45 8.09
CA ASP A 223 14.89 -19.48 9.08
C ASP A 223 14.23 -20.83 8.73
N HIS A 224 13.11 -20.80 7.99
CA HIS A 224 12.42 -21.97 7.45
C HIS A 224 12.81 -22.29 5.99
N GLY A 225 13.92 -21.73 5.51
CA GLY A 225 14.46 -21.99 4.17
C GLY A 225 13.59 -21.44 3.04
N ARG A 226 12.92 -20.30 3.26
CA ARG A 226 12.07 -19.60 2.29
C ARG A 226 12.55 -18.18 2.06
N LYS A 227 12.62 -17.77 0.80
CA LYS A 227 12.94 -16.38 0.42
C LYS A 227 11.66 -15.70 -0.03
N VAL A 228 11.20 -14.73 0.76
CA VAL A 228 9.99 -13.94 0.49
C VAL A 228 10.32 -12.45 0.49
N THR A 229 9.49 -11.66 -0.18
CA THR A 229 9.39 -10.21 0.04
C THR A 229 8.21 -9.91 0.96
N CYS A 230 8.26 -8.76 1.65
CA CYS A 230 7.16 -8.24 2.47
C CYS A 230 7.25 -6.71 2.45
N GLN A 231 6.19 -6.04 2.00
CA GLN A 231 6.15 -4.58 1.83
C GLN A 231 5.16 -3.90 2.79
N ALA A 232 4.10 -4.59 3.18
CA ALA A 232 3.20 -4.16 4.24
C ALA A 232 3.86 -4.22 5.65
N PRO A 233 3.32 -3.51 6.65
CA PRO A 233 2.42 -2.37 6.46
C PRO A 233 3.12 -1.20 5.76
N TYR A 234 2.37 -0.27 5.19
CA TYR A 234 2.89 0.84 4.39
C TYR A 234 2.96 2.12 5.18
N VAL A 235 3.99 2.93 4.90
CA VAL A 235 4.05 4.32 5.37
C VAL A 235 3.56 5.21 4.26
N ILE A 236 2.47 5.93 4.50
CA ILE A 236 1.85 6.81 3.52
C ILE A 236 2.04 8.26 4.00
N PRO A 237 2.82 9.08 3.26
CA PRO A 237 3.01 10.49 3.62
C PRO A 237 1.68 11.22 3.76
N GLY A 238 1.45 11.86 4.92
CA GLY A 238 0.22 12.58 5.26
C GLY A 238 -0.85 11.77 5.99
N LEU A 239 -0.72 10.44 6.10
CA LEU A 239 -1.58 9.59 6.94
C LEU A 239 -0.84 8.95 8.10
N THR A 240 0.38 8.51 7.83
CA THR A 240 1.32 8.24 8.90
C THR A 240 1.59 9.59 9.53
N PRO A 241 1.29 9.78 10.84
CA PRO A 241 1.77 10.95 11.54
C PRO A 241 3.26 11.02 11.25
N GLN A 242 3.69 12.05 10.51
CA GLN A 242 5.06 12.52 10.68
C GLN A 242 5.21 12.64 12.20
N PRO A 243 6.30 12.16 12.82
CA PRO A 243 6.51 12.41 14.22
C PRO A 243 6.34 13.92 14.43
N GLN A 244 5.14 14.31 14.88
CA GLN A 244 4.92 15.63 15.36
C GLN A 244 5.84 15.68 16.57
N PRO A 245 6.67 16.73 16.68
CA PRO A 245 7.32 16.97 17.93
C PRO A 245 6.22 16.95 18.99
N ARG A 246 6.23 15.91 19.83
CA ARG A 246 5.83 16.15 21.21
C ARG A 246 6.79 17.25 21.66
N GLU A 247 6.24 18.26 22.34
CA GLU A 247 6.95 19.32 23.06
C GLU A 247 8.41 18.95 23.32
N PRO A 248 9.36 19.87 23.04
CA PRO A 248 10.74 19.57 22.72
C PRO A 248 11.28 18.44 23.59
N GLY A 249 11.43 17.27 22.96
CA GLY A 249 12.06 16.12 23.57
C GLY A 249 13.50 16.43 23.98
N THR A 250 14.09 15.51 24.71
CA THR A 250 15.53 15.51 25.01
C THR A 250 16.36 15.68 23.72
N ASP A 251 17.60 16.15 23.85
CA ASP A 251 18.55 16.28 22.72
C ASP A 251 18.68 15.00 21.87
N ALA A 252 18.50 13.82 22.49
CA ALA A 252 18.50 12.54 21.79
C ALA A 252 17.30 12.37 20.86
N GLU A 253 16.12 12.82 21.29
CA GLU A 253 14.88 12.75 20.50
C GLU A 253 14.92 13.72 19.33
N VAL A 254 15.38 14.96 19.55
CA VAL A 254 15.59 15.95 18.48
C VAL A 254 16.58 15.40 17.44
N ARG A 255 17.68 14.78 17.89
CA ARG A 255 18.65 14.17 16.98
C ARG A 255 18.07 13.02 16.16
N ALA A 256 17.31 12.13 16.80
CA ALA A 256 16.66 11.01 16.11
C ALA A 256 15.66 11.51 15.07
N TYR A 257 14.88 12.55 15.41
CA TYR A 257 13.96 13.21 14.50
C TYR A 257 14.68 13.78 13.27
N LEU A 258 15.72 14.60 13.49
CA LEU A 258 16.48 15.23 12.40
C LEU A 258 17.11 14.17 11.48
N GLN A 259 17.64 13.08 12.04
CA GLN A 259 18.16 11.97 11.25
C GLN A 259 17.09 11.34 10.35
N GLN A 260 15.87 11.14 10.85
CA GLN A 260 14.78 10.59 10.07
C GLN A 260 14.27 11.57 9.00
N ALA A 261 14.03 12.83 9.37
CA ALA A 261 13.54 13.86 8.47
C ALA A 261 14.52 14.09 7.31
N LEU A 262 15.81 14.26 7.62
CA LEU A 262 16.85 14.54 6.62
C LEU A 262 17.28 13.31 5.83
N ALA A 263 16.97 12.09 6.27
CA ALA A 263 17.19 10.88 5.48
C ALA A 263 16.18 10.74 4.32
N THR A 264 15.04 11.42 4.40
CA THR A 264 14.02 11.37 3.36
C THR A 264 14.42 12.26 2.18
N THR A 265 14.34 11.72 0.97
CA THR A 265 14.44 12.49 -0.27
C THR A 265 13.39 11.98 -1.25
N LEU A 266 12.54 12.87 -1.74
CA LEU A 266 11.63 12.62 -2.83
C LEU A 266 12.33 12.95 -4.15
N VAL A 267 12.12 12.15 -5.18
CA VAL A 267 12.66 12.43 -6.52
C VAL A 267 11.47 12.67 -7.46
N LEU A 268 11.40 13.87 -8.01
CA LEU A 268 10.39 14.28 -8.97
C LEU A 268 10.71 13.75 -10.37
N THR A 269 9.73 13.82 -11.28
CA THR A 269 9.84 13.31 -12.66
C THR A 269 10.86 14.05 -13.52
N ASP A 270 11.14 15.31 -13.19
CA ASP A 270 12.20 16.11 -13.82
C ASP A 270 13.60 15.82 -13.24
N GLY A 271 13.70 14.88 -12.29
CA GLY A 271 14.92 14.53 -11.59
C GLY A 271 15.23 15.42 -10.38
N THR A 272 14.38 16.40 -10.05
CA THR A 272 14.55 17.26 -8.89
C THR A 272 14.43 16.45 -7.59
N ARG A 273 15.41 16.62 -6.70
CA ARG A 273 15.47 15.96 -5.39
C ARG A 273 14.92 16.90 -4.33
N VAL A 274 13.77 16.58 -3.78
CA VAL A 274 13.08 17.38 -2.78
C VAL A 274 13.28 16.79 -1.39
N LYS A 275 13.69 17.63 -0.45
CA LYS A 275 13.81 17.31 0.98
C LYS A 275 12.76 18.09 1.78
N PRO A 276 11.62 17.47 2.11
CA PRO A 276 10.67 18.06 3.03
C PRO A 276 11.23 17.97 4.45
N VAL A 277 11.45 19.12 5.09
CA VAL A 277 12.03 19.23 6.42
C VAL A 277 11.11 20.09 7.28
N PHE A 278 10.41 19.45 8.22
CA PHE A 278 9.65 20.16 9.23
C PHE A 278 10.53 20.37 10.47
N ILE A 279 10.55 21.56 11.06
CA ILE A 279 11.24 21.85 12.31
C ILE A 279 10.39 22.82 13.14
N PRO A 280 10.04 22.49 14.39
CA PRO A 280 9.29 23.38 15.28
C PRO A 280 10.24 24.42 15.90
N TRP A 281 10.75 25.36 15.10
CA TRP A 281 11.82 26.27 15.53
C TRP A 281 11.53 27.02 16.83
N GLU A 282 10.29 27.44 17.04
CA GLU A 282 9.84 28.16 18.25
C GLU A 282 9.93 27.32 19.53
N GLU A 283 9.87 26.00 19.40
CA GLU A 283 9.90 25.06 20.52
C GLU A 283 11.32 24.61 20.87
N LEU A 284 12.30 24.79 19.97
CA LEU A 284 13.67 24.36 20.21
C LEU A 284 14.43 25.31 21.13
N THR A 285 15.20 24.75 22.08
CA THR A 285 16.22 25.52 22.80
C THR A 285 17.32 25.99 21.86
N SER A 286 18.11 27.01 22.23
CA SER A 286 19.23 27.50 21.41
C SER A 286 20.24 26.40 21.04
N GLY A 287 20.50 25.45 21.95
CA GLY A 287 21.38 24.31 21.67
C GLY A 287 20.79 23.35 20.64
N GLN A 288 19.48 23.09 20.70
CA GLN A 288 18.77 22.25 19.75
C GLN A 288 18.63 22.92 18.38
N ARG A 289 18.42 24.24 18.32
CA ARG A 289 18.46 25.01 17.07
C ARG A 289 19.80 24.87 16.37
N GLN A 290 20.90 25.03 17.11
CA GLN A 290 22.25 24.83 16.55
C GLN A 290 22.45 23.39 16.05
N MET A 291 21.93 22.39 16.77
CA MET A 291 21.96 21.00 16.34
C MET A 291 21.18 20.78 15.03
N ALA A 292 20.00 21.39 14.90
CA ALA A 292 19.19 21.33 13.69
C ALA A 292 19.89 21.98 12.49
N LEU A 293 20.43 23.19 12.67
CA LEU A 293 21.21 23.89 11.65
C LEU A 293 22.39 23.04 11.15
N GLU A 294 23.17 22.47 12.06
CA GLU A 294 24.32 21.64 11.67
C GLU A 294 23.87 20.36 10.94
N ALA A 295 22.78 19.71 11.39
CA ALA A 295 22.26 18.53 10.72
C ALA A 295 21.79 18.85 9.28
N ILE A 296 21.07 19.96 9.10
CA ILE A 296 20.61 20.43 7.78
C ILE A 296 21.80 20.76 6.89
N LYS A 297 22.80 21.46 7.43
CA LYS A 297 24.04 21.78 6.72
C LYS A 297 24.73 20.54 6.19
N GLN A 298 24.89 19.52 7.03
CA GLN A 298 25.52 18.26 6.62
C GLN A 298 24.68 17.52 5.56
N ALA A 299 23.34 17.54 5.68
CA ALA A 299 22.47 16.96 4.68
C ALA A 299 22.56 17.69 3.33
N ALA A 300 22.62 19.02 3.34
CA ALA A 300 22.79 19.84 2.15
C ALA A 300 24.15 19.58 1.48
N ILE A 301 25.24 19.57 2.25
CA ILE A 301 26.57 19.21 1.76
C ILE A 301 26.57 17.82 1.12
N ALA A 302 25.89 16.84 1.74
CA ALA A 302 25.82 15.48 1.24
C ALA A 302 25.06 15.40 -0.09
N GLU A 303 24.00 16.18 -0.29
CA GLU A 303 23.29 16.24 -1.57
C GLU A 303 24.10 16.98 -2.63
N ILE A 304 24.74 18.11 -2.30
CA ILE A 304 25.61 18.88 -3.22
C ILE A 304 26.79 18.04 -3.73
N LYS A 305 27.40 17.22 -2.86
CA LYS A 305 28.55 16.38 -3.21
C LYS A 305 28.18 15.12 -4.00
N ARG A 306 26.90 14.81 -4.19
CA ARG A 306 26.51 13.61 -4.94
C ARG A 306 26.92 13.75 -6.41
N PRO A 307 27.40 12.66 -7.04
CA PRO A 307 27.76 12.67 -8.45
C PRO A 307 26.52 12.81 -9.35
N GLY A 308 26.64 13.65 -10.38
CA GLY A 308 25.58 13.95 -11.35
C GLY A 308 24.94 15.31 -11.10
N ARG A 309 24.66 16.08 -12.16
CA ARG A 309 23.98 17.37 -12.04
C ARG A 309 22.50 17.13 -11.77
N GLN A 310 22.04 17.45 -10.57
CA GLN A 310 20.66 17.27 -10.14
C GLN A 310 20.22 18.51 -9.37
N ARG A 311 18.99 18.97 -9.63
CA ARG A 311 18.41 20.10 -8.88
C ARG A 311 17.99 19.59 -7.51
N ILE A 312 18.35 20.32 -6.47
CA ILE A 312 18.05 20.01 -5.07
C ILE A 312 17.11 21.09 -4.56
N ARG A 313 16.03 20.69 -3.90
CA ARG A 313 15.11 21.60 -3.23
C ARG A 313 14.92 21.19 -1.78
N PHE A 314 15.16 22.09 -0.85
CA PHE A 314 14.73 21.94 0.53
C PHE A 314 13.40 22.68 0.73
N GLU A 315 12.45 22.00 1.33
CA GLU A 315 11.11 22.53 1.62
C GLU A 315 10.94 22.57 3.14
N PHE A 316 10.88 23.76 3.70
CA PHE A 316 10.74 23.97 5.15
C PHE A 316 9.35 24.46 5.51
N ASN A 317 8.88 24.18 6.73
CA ASN A 317 7.66 24.76 7.29
C ASN A 317 7.83 26.22 7.76
N ALA A 318 9.08 26.63 7.97
CA ALA A 318 9.49 27.99 8.30
C ALA A 318 11.00 28.09 8.11
N ILE A 319 11.47 29.26 7.68
CA ILE A 319 12.90 29.53 7.44
C ILE A 319 13.36 30.69 8.33
N PRO A 320 13.93 30.41 9.51
CA PRO A 320 14.55 31.43 10.34
C PRO A 320 15.76 32.07 9.63
N ASP A 321 16.06 33.33 9.97
CA ASP A 321 17.19 34.09 9.39
C ASP A 321 18.52 33.32 9.45
N GLU A 322 18.78 32.63 10.57
CA GLU A 322 19.97 31.81 10.78
C GLU A 322 20.07 30.62 9.82
N LEU A 323 18.94 30.01 9.45
CA LEU A 323 18.89 28.95 8.45
C LEU A 323 19.10 29.51 7.04
N ASP A 324 18.42 30.62 6.73
CA ASP A 324 18.50 31.27 5.43
C ASP A 324 19.92 31.75 5.13
N LEU A 325 20.57 32.41 6.10
CA LEU A 325 21.97 32.84 6.01
C LEU A 325 22.91 31.64 5.84
N MET A 326 22.72 30.58 6.61
CA MET A 326 23.55 29.38 6.51
C MET A 326 23.44 28.70 5.14
N LEU A 327 22.24 28.58 4.57
CA LEU A 327 22.04 27.99 3.25
C LEU A 327 22.54 28.91 2.12
N ALA A 328 22.37 30.23 2.27
CA ALA A 328 22.94 31.22 1.37
C ALA A 328 24.48 31.15 1.34
N ASP A 329 25.12 31.04 2.50
CA ASP A 329 26.58 30.88 2.61
C ASP A 329 27.07 29.56 2.01
N LEU A 330 26.25 28.50 2.11
CA LEU A 330 26.62 27.16 1.65
C LEU A 330 26.49 27.01 0.12
N ALA A 331 25.37 27.43 -0.44
CA ALA A 331 24.99 27.11 -1.83
C ALA A 331 24.92 28.34 -2.75
N GLY A 332 24.81 29.55 -2.19
CA GLY A 332 24.50 30.78 -2.91
C GLY A 332 23.00 30.89 -3.24
N ARG A 333 22.43 32.10 -3.10
CA ARG A 333 21.00 32.34 -3.38
C ARG A 333 20.64 32.19 -4.86
N ASP A 334 21.59 32.49 -5.74
CA ASP A 334 21.38 32.47 -7.20
C ASP A 334 21.75 31.11 -7.83
N ASN A 335 21.85 30.05 -7.03
CA ASN A 335 22.23 28.73 -7.52
C ASN A 335 21.04 28.04 -8.21
N PRO A 336 21.05 27.83 -9.54
CA PRO A 336 19.91 27.25 -10.25
C PRO A 336 19.67 25.76 -9.94
N ASP A 337 20.66 25.12 -9.31
CA ASP A 337 20.67 23.70 -8.97
C ASP A 337 20.42 23.46 -7.47
N PHE A 338 20.26 24.51 -6.65
CA PHE A 338 19.98 24.41 -5.22
C PHE A 338 18.98 25.48 -4.75
N GLU A 339 17.83 25.05 -4.27
CA GLU A 339 16.73 25.92 -3.85
C GLU A 339 16.29 25.58 -2.42
N TRP A 340 15.89 26.59 -1.64
CA TRP A 340 15.18 26.40 -0.38
C TRP A 340 13.96 27.32 -0.31
N VAL A 341 12.82 26.76 0.06
CA VAL A 341 11.55 27.48 0.08
C VAL A 341 10.77 27.18 1.34
N ASP A 342 10.03 28.18 1.80
CA ASP A 342 9.01 28.02 2.82
C ASP A 342 7.74 27.50 2.16
N VAL A 343 7.18 26.42 2.71
CA VAL A 343 5.96 25.78 2.23
C VAL A 343 5.04 25.51 3.41
N ALA A 344 3.74 25.68 3.20
CA ALA A 344 2.73 25.36 4.19
C ALA A 344 2.69 23.83 4.45
N MET A 345 3.48 23.38 5.43
CA MET A 345 3.55 21.98 5.83
C MET A 345 2.40 21.67 6.79
N GLY A 346 1.25 21.26 6.25
CA GLY A 346 0.14 20.76 7.08
C GLY A 346 -0.95 21.76 7.44
N GLY A 347 -1.31 22.66 6.53
CA GLY A 347 -2.64 23.29 6.56
C GLY A 347 -3.68 22.30 6.01
N GLY A 348 -4.23 21.44 6.87
CA GLY A 348 -5.33 20.55 6.50
C GLY A 348 -6.62 21.33 6.26
N LEU A 349 -7.07 21.31 5.00
CA LEU A 349 -8.48 21.08 4.66
C LEU A 349 -8.73 19.57 4.67
#